data_AF-A0A1N6CR55-F1
#
_entry.id   AF-A0A1N6CR55-F1
#
_cell.length_a   1.000
_cell.length_b   1.000
_cell.length_c   1.000
_cell.angle_alpha   90.00
_cell.angle_beta   90.00
_cell.angle_gamma   90.00
#
_symmetry.space_group_name_H-M   'P 1'
#
loop_
_entity.id
_entity.type
_entity.pdbx_description
1 polymer ?
#
loop_
_entity_poly.entity_id
_entity_poly.type
_entity_poly.pdbx_seq_one_letter_code
_entity_poly.pdbx_strand_id
1 'polypeptide(L)'
;MRVAKYLGIPNLLVMFGYGAALLIMFFPGANPASLFWWVATPLFFAWCVAPIYIPMIVAPKSWLVTIASLCLALYGLNIYAEAMFGPGVRSTSGLIFAFFPLHQSVPAAILLLVHYVVQYFWNRLVDE
;
A
#
# COMPACT_ATOMS: atom_id res chain seq x y z
N MET A 1 19.42 6.64 -7.13
CA MET A 1 19.72 6.29 -5.71
C MET A 1 19.56 7.43 -4.69
N ARG A 2 18.93 8.59 -4.99
CA ARG A 2 18.70 9.63 -3.97
C ARG A 2 17.45 9.43 -3.12
N VAL A 3 16.42 8.75 -3.63
CA VAL A 3 15.13 8.53 -2.93
C VAL A 3 15.30 7.63 -1.69
N ALA A 4 16.14 6.60 -1.76
CA ALA A 4 16.41 5.70 -0.63
C ALA A 4 17.13 6.38 0.55
N LYS A 5 17.77 7.53 0.34
CA LYS A 5 18.42 8.29 1.43
C LYS A 5 17.41 9.04 2.31
N TYR A 6 16.20 9.27 1.80
CA TYR A 6 15.13 9.97 2.51
C TYR A 6 14.11 9.04 3.16
N LEU A 7 13.95 7.83 2.63
CA LEU A 7 13.11 6.77 3.19
C LEU A 7 13.87 6.01 4.28
N GLY A 8 13.27 5.87 5.47
CA GLY A 8 13.83 4.99 6.50
C GLY A 8 13.91 3.54 6.00
N ILE A 9 14.95 2.80 6.43
CA ILE A 9 15.09 1.36 6.14
C ILE A 9 13.79 0.58 6.44
N PRO A 10 13.09 0.83 7.57
CA PRO A 10 11.82 0.16 7.85
C PRO A 10 10.75 0.40 6.77
N ASN A 11 10.62 1.62 6.26
CA ASN A 11 9.65 1.94 5.21
C ASN A 11 9.98 1.19 3.92
N LEU A 12 11.26 1.15 3.54
CA LEU A 12 11.69 0.39 2.36
C LEU A 12 11.34 -1.09 2.49
N LEU A 13 11.57 -1.71 3.64
CA LEU A 13 11.24 -3.11 3.86
C LEU A 13 9.75 -3.38 3.70
N VAL A 14 8.89 -2.53 4.26
CA VAL A 14 7.43 -2.68 4.13
C VAL A 14 6.98 -2.45 2.70
N MET A 15 7.48 -1.41 2.03
CA MET A 15 7.16 -1.12 0.63
C MET A 15 7.56 -2.30 -0.26
N PHE A 16 8.81 -2.74 -0.21
CA PHE A 16 9.29 -3.87 -1.02
C PHE A 16 8.53 -5.17 -0.70
N GLY A 17 8.31 -5.47 0.59
CA GLY A 17 7.57 -6.65 1.00
C GLY A 17 6.14 -6.68 0.48
N TYR A 18 5.42 -5.56 0.62
CA TYR A 18 4.04 -5.43 0.14
C TYR A 18 3.96 -5.50 -1.39
N GLY A 19 4.83 -4.75 -2.09
CA GLY A 19 4.87 -4.76 -3.54
C GLY A 19 5.21 -6.13 -4.12
N ALA A 20 6.18 -6.85 -3.54
CA ALA A 20 6.54 -8.20 -3.97
C ALA A 20 5.40 -9.20 -3.75
N ALA A 21 4.73 -9.13 -2.60
CA ALA A 21 3.58 -10.00 -2.31
C ALA A 21 2.42 -9.78 -3.29
N LEU A 22 2.10 -8.52 -3.62
CA LEU A 22 1.08 -8.21 -4.63
C LEU A 22 1.47 -8.70 -6.02
N LEU A 23 2.75 -8.56 -6.42
CA LEU A 23 3.21 -9.08 -7.71
C LEU A 23 2.98 -10.59 -7.82
N ILE A 24 3.37 -11.36 -6.80
CA ILE A 24 3.19 -12.82 -6.76
C ILE A 24 1.71 -13.19 -6.94
N MET A 25 0.80 -12.44 -6.31
CA MET A 25 -0.63 -12.65 -6.43
C MET A 25 -1.16 -12.34 -7.85
N PHE A 26 -0.57 -11.39 -8.60
CA PHE A 26 -1.03 -11.04 -9.95
C PHE A 26 -0.59 -11.99 -11.07
N PHE A 27 0.55 -12.68 -10.94
CA PHE A 27 1.10 -13.53 -12.00
C PHE A 27 0.18 -14.67 -12.50
N PRO A 28 -0.60 -15.37 -11.65
CA PRO A 28 -1.43 -16.50 -12.09
C PRO A 28 -2.60 -16.15 -13.02
N GLY A 29 -3.05 -14.89 -13.07
CA GLY A 29 -4.23 -14.45 -13.85
C GLY A 29 -3.93 -13.70 -15.15
N ALA A 30 -2.66 -13.62 -15.56
CA ALA A 30 -2.19 -12.72 -16.60
C ALA A 30 -2.09 -13.38 -18.00
N ASN A 31 -2.50 -12.66 -19.06
CA ASN A 31 -2.11 -12.98 -20.45
C ASN A 31 -1.01 -12.00 -20.91
N PRO A 32 0.28 -12.35 -20.73
CA PRO A 32 1.41 -11.47 -21.04
C PRO A 32 1.60 -11.23 -22.55
N ALA A 33 0.88 -11.93 -23.42
CA ALA A 33 0.94 -11.72 -24.87
C ALA A 33 0.13 -10.48 -25.33
N SER A 34 -0.74 -9.94 -24.48
CA SER A 34 -1.56 -8.77 -24.81
C SER A 34 -0.83 -7.46 -24.50
N LEU A 35 -0.79 -6.53 -25.45
CA LEU A 35 -0.26 -5.18 -25.24
C LEU A 35 -1.02 -4.43 -24.13
N PHE A 36 -2.32 -4.68 -23.99
CA PHE A 36 -3.16 -4.11 -22.94
C PHE A 36 -2.67 -4.51 -21.54
N TRP A 37 -2.13 -5.72 -21.39
CA TRP A 37 -1.56 -6.18 -20.13
C TRP A 37 -0.38 -5.32 -19.69
N TRP A 38 0.54 -5.01 -20.60
CA TRP A 38 1.74 -4.23 -20.29
C TRP A 38 1.47 -2.75 -19.96
N VAL A 39 0.32 -2.21 -20.37
CA VAL A 39 -0.08 -0.83 -20.04
C VAL A 39 -0.96 -0.80 -18.79
N ALA A 40 -1.95 -1.69 -18.71
CA ALA A 40 -2.92 -1.70 -17.62
C ALA A 40 -2.31 -2.25 -16.32
N THR A 41 -1.49 -3.29 -16.38
CA THR A 41 -0.94 -3.97 -15.19
C THR A 41 -0.04 -3.08 -14.36
N PRO A 42 0.90 -2.27 -14.92
CA PRO A 42 1.69 -1.35 -14.11
C PRO A 42 0.87 -0.25 -13.45
N LEU A 43 -0.11 0.31 -14.16
CA LEU A 43 -1.02 1.32 -13.61
C LEU A 43 -1.89 0.74 -12.50
N PHE A 44 -2.38 -0.47 -12.70
CA PHE A 44 -3.16 -1.20 -11.72
C PHE A 44 -2.33 -1.56 -10.49
N PHE A 45 -1.09 -2.00 -10.69
CA PHE A 45 -0.17 -2.27 -9.61
C PHE A 45 0.14 -0.99 -8.81
N ALA A 46 0.42 0.12 -9.50
CA ALA A 46 0.63 1.42 -8.87
C ALA A 46 -0.58 1.85 -8.03
N TRP A 47 -1.79 1.61 -8.55
CA TRP A 47 -3.04 1.83 -7.83
C TRP A 47 -3.14 0.98 -6.55
N CYS A 48 -2.78 -0.30 -6.62
CA CYS A 48 -2.83 -1.19 -5.47
C CYS A 48 -1.81 -0.86 -4.37
N VAL A 49 -0.61 -0.40 -4.74
CA VAL A 49 0.43 -0.06 -3.74
C VAL A 49 0.30 1.35 -3.17
N ALA A 50 -0.38 2.26 -3.89
CA ALA A 50 -0.47 3.68 -3.53
C ALA A 50 -0.93 3.94 -2.08
N PRO A 51 -1.96 3.25 -1.54
CA PRO A 51 -2.42 3.51 -0.17
C PRO A 51 -1.37 3.24 0.92
N ILE A 52 -0.38 2.39 0.65
CA ILE A 52 0.72 2.09 1.58
C ILE A 52 1.93 2.97 1.27
N TYR A 53 2.24 3.14 -0.01
CA TYR A 53 3.46 3.83 -0.44
C TYR A 53 3.39 5.34 -0.19
N ILE A 54 2.22 5.96 -0.42
CA ILE A 54 2.05 7.41 -0.26
C ILE A 54 2.31 7.84 1.20
N PRO A 55 1.68 7.25 2.24
CA PRO A 55 1.98 7.61 3.62
C PRO A 55 3.45 7.45 3.99
N MET A 56 4.08 6.36 3.52
CA MET A 56 5.49 6.08 3.79
C MET A 56 6.47 7.04 3.09
N ILE A 57 6.09 7.62 1.96
CA ILE A 57 6.87 8.63 1.25
C ILE A 57 6.68 10.01 1.89
N VAL A 58 5.45 10.34 2.28
CA VAL A 58 5.10 11.64 2.86
C VAL A 58 5.66 11.81 4.27
N ALA A 59 5.65 10.75 5.09
CA ALA A 59 6.12 10.77 6.47
C ALA A 59 7.24 9.72 6.71
N PRO A 60 8.40 9.86 6.06
CA PRO A 60 9.36 8.76 5.89
C PRO A 60 10.15 8.36 7.15
N LYS A 61 10.06 9.15 8.21
CA LYS A 61 10.72 8.93 9.50
C LYS A 61 9.73 8.73 10.66
N SER A 62 8.43 8.73 10.39
CA SER A 62 7.43 8.56 11.43
C SER A 62 7.22 7.09 11.73
N TRP A 63 7.68 6.64 12.89
CA TRP A 63 7.48 5.27 13.35
C TRP A 63 5.98 4.89 13.41
N LEU A 64 5.12 5.85 13.78
CA LEU A 64 3.67 5.68 13.79
C LEU A 64 3.14 5.34 12.39
N VAL A 65 3.56 6.09 11.37
CA VAL A 65 3.15 5.86 9.99
C VAL A 65 3.69 4.53 9.48
N THR A 66 4.93 4.18 9.82
CA THR A 66 5.53 2.88 9.45
C THR A 66 4.70 1.73 9.99
N ILE A 67 4.40 1.71 11.30
CA ILE A 67 3.68 0.61 11.96
C ILE A 67 2.24 0.54 11.45
N ALA A 68 1.54 1.67 11.37
CA ALA A 68 0.15 1.69 10.91
C ALA A 68 0.03 1.25 9.44
N SER A 69 0.97 1.67 8.59
CA SER A 69 1.02 1.23 7.19
C SER A 69 1.39 -0.26 7.06
N LEU A 70 2.25 -0.80 7.94
CA LEU A 70 2.52 -2.24 8.00
C LEU A 70 1.26 -3.04 8.37
N CYS A 71 0.51 -2.59 9.39
CA CYS A 71 -0.77 -3.23 9.75
C CYS A 71 -1.76 -3.20 8.59
N LEU A 72 -1.86 -2.06 7.89
CA LEU A 72 -2.73 -1.90 6.73
C LEU A 72 -2.29 -2.77 5.55
N ALA A 73 -0.97 -2.95 5.35
CA ALA A 73 -0.41 -3.83 4.34
C ALA A 73 -0.72 -5.30 4.65
N LEU A 74 -0.53 -5.76 5.90
CA LEU A 74 -0.82 -7.13 6.31
C LEU A 74 -2.31 -7.46 6.21
N TYR A 75 -3.18 -6.56 6.68
CA TYR A 75 -4.63 -6.67 6.49
C TYR A 75 -4.98 -6.71 5.00
N GLY A 76 -4.32 -5.85 4.22
CA GLY A 76 -4.38 -5.81 2.77
C GLY A 76 -4.15 -7.18 2.13
N LEU A 77 -2.99 -7.77 2.43
CA LEU A 77 -2.57 -9.06 1.91
C LEU A 77 -3.48 -10.20 2.35
N ASN A 78 -4.00 -10.17 3.57
CA ASN A 78 -4.93 -11.20 4.05
C ASN A 78 -6.19 -11.21 3.19
N ILE A 79 -6.80 -10.05 2.93
CA ILE A 79 -8.01 -9.99 2.10
C ILE A 79 -7.71 -10.35 0.64
N TYR A 80 -6.59 -9.90 0.08
CA TYR A 80 -6.20 -10.33 -1.26
C TYR A 80 -6.02 -11.85 -1.35
N ALA A 81 -5.39 -12.46 -0.34
CA ALA A 81 -5.19 -13.90 -0.27
C ALA A 81 -6.53 -14.66 -0.12
N GLU A 82 -7.43 -14.18 0.74
CA GLU A 82 -8.77 -14.76 0.90
C GLU A 82 -9.60 -14.63 -0.38
N ALA A 83 -9.54 -13.48 -1.07
CA ALA A 83 -10.24 -13.26 -2.33
C ALA A 83 -9.71 -14.14 -3.47
N MET A 84 -8.41 -14.46 -3.48
CA MET A 84 -7.81 -15.32 -4.51
C MET A 84 -7.86 -16.82 -4.19
N PHE A 85 -7.68 -17.20 -2.93
CA PHE A 85 -7.43 -18.60 -2.52
C PHE A 85 -8.43 -19.12 -1.46
N GLY A 86 -9.40 -18.32 -1.02
CA GLY A 86 -10.35 -18.69 0.03
C GLY A 86 -11.44 -19.70 -0.39
N PRO A 87 -12.10 -20.37 0.55
CA PRO A 87 -13.14 -21.36 0.24
C PRO A 87 -14.38 -20.67 -0.39
N GLY A 88 -14.76 -21.10 -1.60
CA GLY A 88 -15.90 -20.53 -2.35
C GLY A 88 -15.52 -19.62 -3.53
N VAL A 89 -14.27 -19.70 -4.03
CA VAL A 89 -13.74 -18.86 -5.11
C VAL A 89 -14.65 -18.83 -6.35
N ARG A 90 -15.48 -17.78 -6.45
CA ARG A 90 -15.89 -17.25 -7.74
C ARG A 90 -14.76 -16.36 -8.20
N SER A 91 -13.94 -16.81 -9.16
CA SER A 91 -12.75 -16.08 -9.64
C SER A 91 -13.08 -14.77 -10.40
N THR A 92 -14.22 -14.13 -10.14
CA THR A 92 -14.87 -13.27 -11.12
C THR A 92 -15.46 -12.01 -10.51
N SER A 93 -14.64 -11.22 -9.82
CA SER A 93 -14.69 -9.81 -10.18
C SER A 93 -13.32 -9.15 -9.98
N GLY A 94 -12.67 -8.78 -11.09
CA GLY A 94 -11.55 -7.81 -11.07
C GLY A 94 -11.91 -6.51 -10.33
N LEU A 95 -13.21 -6.27 -10.12
CA LEU A 95 -13.76 -5.20 -9.28
C LEU A 95 -13.23 -5.27 -7.84
N ILE A 96 -13.09 -6.44 -7.23
CA ILE A 96 -12.51 -6.53 -5.86
C ILE A 96 -11.12 -5.92 -5.85
N PHE A 97 -10.27 -6.27 -6.82
CA PHE A 97 -8.92 -5.70 -6.91
C PHE A 97 -8.93 -4.21 -7.27
N ALA A 98 -9.97 -3.71 -7.95
CA ALA A 98 -10.11 -2.28 -8.26
C ALA A 98 -10.60 -1.45 -7.05
N PHE A 99 -11.52 -2.01 -6.25
CA PHE A 99 -12.11 -1.34 -5.08
C PHE A 99 -11.31 -1.54 -3.79
N PHE A 100 -10.50 -2.58 -3.70
CA PHE A 100 -9.71 -2.85 -2.51
C PHE A 100 -8.73 -1.73 -2.15
N PRO A 101 -7.99 -1.14 -3.11
CA PRO A 101 -7.14 0.01 -2.82
C PRO A 101 -7.93 1.24 -2.34
N LEU A 102 -9.21 1.40 -2.75
CA LEU A 102 -10.08 2.45 -2.20
C LEU A 102 -10.38 2.21 -0.72
N HIS A 103 -10.62 0.96 -0.32
CA HIS A 103 -10.86 0.62 1.08
C HIS A 103 -9.62 0.84 1.94
N GLN A 104 -8.42 0.69 1.38
CA GLN A 104 -7.16 1.04 2.06
C GLN A 104 -6.84 2.54 2.00
N SER A 105 -7.37 3.27 1.02
CA SER A 105 -7.11 4.71 0.85
C SER A 105 -7.73 5.56 1.97
N VAL A 106 -8.91 5.18 2.46
CA VAL A 106 -9.57 5.86 3.59
C VAL A 106 -8.74 5.81 4.88
N PRO A 107 -8.35 4.63 5.41
CA PRO A 107 -7.50 4.55 6.59
C PRO A 107 -6.11 5.15 6.35
N ALA A 108 -5.55 5.08 5.13
CA ALA A 108 -4.30 5.75 4.80
C ALA A 108 -4.41 7.28 4.89
N ALA A 109 -5.51 7.86 4.41
CA ALA A 109 -5.79 9.30 4.52
C ALA A 109 -5.97 9.73 5.97
N ILE A 110 -6.70 8.94 6.77
CA ILE A 110 -6.88 9.17 8.21
C ILE A 110 -5.52 9.12 8.93
N LEU A 111 -4.68 8.13 8.61
CA LEU A 111 -3.35 8.00 9.19
C LEU A 111 -2.48 9.24 8.92
N LEU A 112 -2.49 9.75 7.68
CA LEU A 112 -1.78 10.98 7.33
C LEU A 112 -2.32 12.18 8.10
N LEU A 113 -3.64 12.33 8.18
CA LEU A 113 -4.27 13.40 8.96
C LEU A 113 -3.84 13.36 10.43
N VAL A 114 -3.91 12.18 11.06
CA VAL A 114 -3.48 11.99 12.46
C VAL A 114 -2.00 12.33 12.61
N HIS A 115 -1.14 11.87 11.70
CA HIS A 115 0.28 12.20 11.71
C HIS A 115 0.52 13.71 11.67
N TYR A 116 -0.15 14.44 10.77
CA TYR A 116 -0.02 15.89 10.66
C TYR A 116 -0.51 16.62 11.91
N VAL A 117 -1.65 16.22 12.48
CA VAL A 117 -2.20 16.82 13.70
C VAL A 117 -1.23 16.62 14.87
N VAL A 118 -0.71 15.40 15.05
CA VAL A 118 0.25 15.08 16.11
C VAL A 118 1.53 15.90 15.95
N GLN A 119 2.09 15.98 14.74
CA GLN A 119 3.27 16.80 14.45
C GLN A 119 3.03 18.29 14.75
N TYR A 120 1.88 18.82 14.35
CA TYR A 120 1.52 20.21 14.58
C TYR A 120 1.49 20.56 16.07
N PHE A 121 0.84 19.75 16.89
CA PHE A 121 0.78 19.97 18.34
C PHE A 121 2.13 19.74 19.02
N TRP A 122 2.88 18.72 18.60
CA TRP A 122 4.21 18.46 19.14
C TRP A 122 5.14 19.65 18.98
N ASN A 123 5.19 20.24 17.78
CA ASN A 123 6.05 21.40 17.53
C ASN A 123 5.67 22.59 18.42
N ARG A 124 4.38 22.87 18.59
CA ARG A 124 3.93 23.93 19.50
C ARG A 124 4.31 23.70 20.96
N LEU A 125 4.30 22.46 21.42
CA LEU A 125 4.66 22.12 22.82
C LEU A 125 6.15 22.15 23.09
N VAL A 126 6.99 22.04 22.05
CA VAL A 126 8.45 22.06 22.17
C VAL A 126 9.03 23.46 21.95
N ASP A 127 8.32 24.31 21.19
CA ASP A 127 8.73 25.69 20.92
C ASP A 127 8.29 26.69 22.01
N GLU A 128 7.45 26.27 22.96
CA GLU A 128 7.09 27.00 24.20
C GLU A 128 7.96 26.57 25.39
#